data_AF-A0A165FJK1-F1
#
_entry.id   AF-A0A165FJK1-F1
#
_cell.length_a   1.000
_cell.length_b   1.000
_cell.length_c   1.000
_cell.angle_alpha   90.00
_cell.angle_beta   90.00
_cell.angle_gamma   90.00
#
_symmetry.space_group_name_H-M   'P 1'
#
loop_
_entity.id
_entity.type
_entity.pdbx_description
1 polymer ?
#
loop_
_entity_poly.entity_id
_entity_poly.type
_entity_poly.pdbx_seq_one_letter_code
_entity_poly.pdbx_strand_id
1 'polypeptide(L)'
;MQTRFLGHRGRDGVLDGCIAVWGEYLAGDKEALAKLGVEERLDFGTPEIILPLSPTFRASIRLRGKHLSVLHEGQILNLSGRNRGRSLCLAGAGQEGPSRRTRQKRKNELKHFLDAGGRVTGIDEHTPSALADTYLALFQRRWARPHPHAASMPALFEALHPFLRGHVLHMNERPCAFQLLLACASGRHLSVEFVNSGVDPIGRDWSAGSILTWLNLEQARQEAEAKQLALRYSFGRNSAAYKANWSGEVPLLRTLTW
;
A
#
# COMPACT_ATOMS: atom_id res chain seq x y z
N MET A 1 11.10 21.14 3.61
CA MET A 1 10.49 20.81 2.31
C MET A 1 9.08 21.34 2.31
N GLN A 2 8.75 22.29 1.45
CA GLN A 2 7.41 22.90 1.43
C GLN A 2 6.52 22.15 0.44
N THR A 3 5.47 21.51 0.93
CA THR A 3 4.41 20.97 0.08
C THR A 3 3.60 22.12 -0.48
N ARG A 4 3.43 22.14 -1.80
CA ARG A 4 2.54 23.08 -2.49
C ARG A 4 1.39 22.32 -3.13
N PHE A 5 0.28 23.00 -3.36
CA PHE A 5 -0.86 22.46 -4.08
C PHE A 5 -1.05 23.25 -5.38
N LEU A 6 -1.25 22.55 -6.49
CA LEU A 6 -1.59 23.15 -7.77
C LEU A 6 -3.02 22.76 -8.15
N GLY A 7 -3.87 23.76 -8.35
CA GLY A 7 -5.23 23.58 -8.85
C GLY A 7 -5.31 23.79 -10.35
N HIS A 8 -6.08 22.95 -11.03
CA HIS A 8 -6.48 23.16 -12.41
C HIS A 8 -7.97 23.48 -12.47
N ARG A 9 -8.34 24.45 -13.31
CA ARG A 9 -9.73 24.80 -13.58
C ARG A 9 -10.05 24.47 -15.03
N GLY A 10 -11.20 23.84 -15.23
CA GLY A 10 -11.74 23.58 -16.56
C GLY A 10 -12.09 24.86 -17.31
N ARG A 11 -12.55 24.72 -18.55
CA ARG A 11 -12.99 25.85 -19.39
C ARG A 11 -14.18 26.61 -18.81
N ASP A 12 -14.98 25.94 -17.99
CA ASP A 12 -16.10 26.48 -17.20
C ASP A 12 -15.63 27.20 -15.92
N GLY A 13 -14.32 27.24 -15.65
CA GLY A 13 -13.75 27.83 -14.45
C GLY A 13 -13.89 26.95 -13.20
N VAL A 14 -14.48 25.76 -13.30
CA VAL A 14 -14.66 24.84 -12.16
C VAL A 14 -13.35 24.12 -11.86
N LEU A 15 -13.00 24.01 -10.58
CA LEU A 15 -11.82 23.24 -10.15
C LEU A 15 -12.06 21.76 -10.45
N ASP A 16 -11.28 21.17 -11.34
CA ASP A 16 -11.44 19.79 -11.81
C ASP A 16 -10.20 18.92 -11.50
N GLY A 17 -9.21 19.47 -10.81
CA GLY A 17 -8.06 18.75 -10.26
C GLY A 17 -7.27 19.59 -9.27
N CYS A 18 -6.77 18.97 -8.20
CA CYS A 18 -5.86 19.62 -7.24
C CYS A 18 -4.80 18.64 -6.79
N ILE A 19 -3.52 18.91 -7.08
CA ILE A 19 -2.44 17.96 -6.82
C ILE A 19 -1.43 18.54 -5.84
N ALA A 20 -0.93 17.70 -4.95
CA ALA A 20 0.22 18.02 -4.11
C ALA A 20 1.51 17.88 -4.91
N VAL A 21 2.44 18.83 -4.73
CA VAL A 21 3.69 18.90 -5.49
C VAL A 21 4.86 19.20 -4.57
N TRP A 22 6.01 18.65 -4.95
CA TRP A 22 7.28 18.78 -4.25
C TRP A 22 8.34 19.29 -5.23
N GLY A 23 8.45 20.61 -5.32
CA GLY A 23 9.27 21.25 -6.36
C GLY A 23 8.73 20.93 -7.76
N GLU A 24 9.56 20.30 -8.59
CA GLU A 24 9.20 19.87 -9.95
C GLU A 24 8.56 18.46 -10.01
N TYR A 25 8.36 17.80 -8.86
CA TYR A 25 7.84 16.43 -8.79
C TYR A 25 6.40 16.38 -8.29
N LEU A 26 5.66 15.36 -8.73
CA LEU A 26 4.45 14.94 -8.03
C LEU A 26 4.81 14.50 -6.61
N ALA A 27 4.04 14.97 -5.62
CA ALA A 27 4.23 14.53 -4.25
C ALA A 27 4.02 13.01 -4.13
N GLY A 28 4.89 12.34 -3.39
CA GLY A 28 4.88 10.90 -3.21
C GLY A 28 5.56 10.08 -4.32
N ASP A 29 6.05 10.68 -5.40
CA ASP A 29 6.79 9.90 -6.43
C ASP A 29 8.11 9.37 -5.87
N LYS A 30 8.45 8.12 -6.20
CA LYS A 30 9.70 7.48 -5.73
C LYS A 30 10.94 8.29 -6.09
N GLU A 31 10.97 8.94 -7.25
CA GLU A 31 12.09 9.81 -7.62
C GLU A 31 12.16 11.05 -6.72
N ALA A 32 11.00 11.63 -6.38
CA ALA A 32 10.92 12.76 -5.45
C ALA A 32 11.36 12.35 -4.04
N LEU A 33 10.86 11.21 -3.54
CA LEU A 33 11.22 10.66 -2.23
C LEU A 33 12.73 10.48 -2.10
N ALA A 34 13.37 9.92 -3.13
CA ALA A 34 14.82 9.73 -3.17
C ALA A 34 15.58 11.07 -3.26
N LYS A 35 15.20 11.95 -4.20
CA LYS A 35 15.89 13.24 -4.42
C LYS A 35 15.78 14.22 -3.25
N LEU A 36 14.74 14.08 -2.44
CA LEU A 36 14.45 14.98 -1.32
C LEU A 36 14.84 14.38 0.04
N GLY A 37 15.57 13.25 0.06
CA GLY A 37 16.06 12.61 1.30
C GLY A 37 14.93 12.14 2.22
N VAL A 38 13.76 11.80 1.65
CA VAL A 38 12.67 11.20 2.43
C VAL A 38 12.96 9.73 2.68
N GLU A 39 13.48 9.01 1.68
CA GLU A 39 13.81 7.58 1.78
C GLU A 39 14.96 7.27 2.74
N GLU A 40 15.78 8.26 3.06
CA GLU A 40 16.82 8.15 4.08
C GLU A 40 16.26 8.09 5.51
N ARG A 41 14.95 8.34 5.67
CA ARG A 41 14.27 8.40 6.97
C ARG A 41 13.04 7.51 7.03
N LEU A 42 12.34 7.34 5.92
CA LEU A 42 11.04 6.68 5.84
C LEU A 42 10.96 5.78 4.61
N ASP A 43 10.47 4.56 4.77
CA ASP A 43 10.19 3.66 3.64
C ASP A 43 8.68 3.52 3.44
N PHE A 44 8.20 4.04 2.30
CA PHE A 44 6.81 3.93 1.84
C PHE A 44 6.64 2.88 0.74
N GLY A 45 7.61 1.99 0.55
CA GLY A 45 7.56 0.96 -0.48
C GLY A 45 7.62 1.57 -1.88
N THR A 46 6.94 0.96 -2.85
CA THR A 46 6.77 1.54 -4.19
C THR A 46 5.33 1.96 -4.38
N PRO A 47 5.03 3.27 -4.35
CA PRO A 47 3.65 3.74 -4.36
C PRO A 47 3.03 3.64 -5.75
N GLU A 48 1.71 3.49 -5.79
CA GLU A 48 0.88 3.95 -6.90
C GLU A 48 0.45 5.40 -6.64
N ILE A 49 0.63 6.29 -7.61
CA ILE A 49 0.11 7.66 -7.54
C ILE A 49 -1.20 7.72 -8.31
N ILE A 50 -2.28 7.94 -7.58
CA ILE A 50 -3.60 8.23 -8.14
C ILE A 50 -3.95 9.68 -7.76
N LEU A 51 -4.03 10.54 -8.77
CA LEU A 51 -4.31 11.95 -8.59
C LEU A 51 -5.82 12.21 -8.44
N PRO A 52 -6.24 13.15 -7.57
CA PRO A 52 -7.64 13.50 -7.37
C PRO A 52 -8.12 14.42 -8.52
N LEU A 53 -8.31 13.81 -9.69
CA LEU A 53 -8.74 14.48 -10.91
C LEU A 53 -10.18 14.08 -11.25
N SER A 54 -11.00 15.08 -11.58
CA SER A 54 -12.36 14.91 -12.11
C SER A 54 -12.35 13.96 -13.32
N PRO A 55 -13.32 13.06 -13.49
CA PRO A 55 -13.41 12.19 -14.69
C PRO A 55 -13.30 12.94 -16.03
N THR A 56 -13.71 14.21 -16.07
CA THR A 56 -13.67 15.08 -17.26
C THR A 56 -12.35 15.85 -17.43
N PHE A 57 -11.44 15.81 -16.46
CA PHE A 57 -10.13 16.47 -16.55
C PHE A 57 -9.41 16.04 -17.82
N ARG A 58 -8.93 17.00 -18.62
CA ARG A 58 -8.15 16.74 -19.84
C ARG A 58 -7.08 17.81 -20.00
N ALA A 59 -5.90 17.55 -19.45
CA ALA A 59 -4.75 18.43 -19.58
C ALA A 59 -3.42 17.66 -19.46
N SER A 60 -2.31 18.33 -19.80
CA SER A 60 -0.97 17.84 -19.53
C SER A 60 -0.51 18.23 -18.13
N ILE A 61 0.18 17.34 -17.44
CA ILE A 61 0.82 17.64 -16.15
C ILE A 61 2.31 17.88 -16.37
N ARG A 62 2.76 19.10 -16.12
CA ARG A 62 4.17 19.53 -16.26
C ARG A 62 4.99 19.30 -14.99
N LEU A 63 4.78 18.16 -14.35
CA LEU A 63 5.52 17.71 -13.17
C LEU A 63 6.11 16.34 -13.46
N ARG A 64 7.27 16.05 -12.87
CA ARG A 64 7.91 14.74 -12.99
C ARG A 64 7.18 13.72 -12.14
N GLY A 65 6.80 12.62 -12.76
CA GLY A 65 6.25 11.44 -12.10
C GLY A 65 6.50 10.20 -12.93
N LYS A 66 6.83 9.10 -12.26
CA LYS A 66 7.15 7.78 -12.84
C LYS A 66 6.30 6.65 -12.24
N HIS A 67 5.41 6.97 -11.30
CA HIS A 67 4.58 6.01 -10.59
C HIS A 67 3.08 6.32 -10.70
N LEU A 68 2.65 6.96 -11.80
CA LEU A 68 1.23 7.25 -11.99
C LEU A 68 0.45 5.98 -12.33
N SER A 69 -0.78 5.91 -11.81
CA SER A 69 -1.72 4.84 -12.11
C SER A 69 -2.17 4.84 -13.56
N VAL A 70 -2.41 3.64 -14.10
CA VAL A 70 -3.13 3.44 -15.38
C VAL A 70 -4.56 4.00 -15.36
N LEU A 71 -5.12 4.29 -14.18
CA LEU A 71 -6.43 4.93 -14.08
C LEU A 71 -6.50 6.33 -14.72
N HIS A 72 -5.36 6.93 -15.01
CA HIS A 72 -5.28 8.23 -15.68
C HIS A 72 -5.11 8.13 -17.21
N GLU A 73 -5.09 6.93 -17.79
CA GLU A 73 -5.06 6.77 -19.24
C GLU A 73 -6.25 7.49 -19.90
N GLY A 74 -5.97 8.20 -20.99
CA GLY A 74 -6.96 9.04 -21.68
C GLY A 74 -7.36 10.32 -20.92
N GLN A 75 -7.02 10.45 -19.63
CA GLN A 75 -7.32 11.64 -18.81
C GLN A 75 -6.16 12.65 -18.84
N ILE A 76 -4.93 12.20 -18.64
CA ILE A 76 -3.73 13.06 -18.67
C ILE A 76 -3.05 12.91 -20.04
N LEU A 77 -2.93 14.02 -20.77
CA LEU A 77 -2.57 14.02 -22.19
C LEU A 77 -1.12 13.63 -22.47
N ASN A 78 -0.22 13.83 -21.51
CA ASN A 78 1.21 13.59 -21.65
C ASN A 78 1.70 12.38 -20.85
N LEU A 79 0.86 11.36 -20.65
CA LEU A 79 1.28 10.11 -20.06
C LEU A 79 1.92 9.17 -21.06
N SER A 80 2.86 8.36 -20.58
CA SER A 80 3.48 7.30 -21.37
C SER A 80 3.66 6.03 -20.56
N GLY A 81 3.29 4.90 -21.18
CA GLY A 81 3.63 3.55 -20.71
C GLY A 81 5.09 3.15 -20.98
N ARG A 82 5.86 3.95 -21.75
CA ARG A 82 7.30 3.74 -21.95
C ARG A 82 8.09 4.14 -20.70
N ASN A 83 7.90 3.35 -19.64
CA ASN A 83 8.35 3.66 -18.29
C ASN A 83 9.35 2.64 -17.75
N ARG A 84 10.21 2.10 -18.64
CA ARG A 84 11.26 1.11 -18.30
C ARG A 84 10.73 -0.11 -17.53
N GLY A 85 9.54 -0.60 -17.90
CA GLY A 85 8.94 -1.79 -17.28
C GLY A 85 8.51 -1.61 -15.82
N ARG A 86 8.36 -0.37 -15.32
CA ARG A 86 7.82 -0.15 -13.97
C ARG A 86 6.39 -0.70 -13.91
N SER A 87 6.16 -1.59 -12.95
CA SER A 87 4.87 -2.21 -12.67
C SER A 87 4.64 -2.35 -11.17
N LEU A 88 3.39 -2.61 -10.81
CA LEU A 88 2.94 -2.97 -9.46
C LEU A 88 2.18 -4.29 -9.51
N CYS A 89 2.23 -5.02 -8.40
CA CYS A 89 1.44 -6.20 -8.15
C CYS A 89 0.09 -5.79 -7.53
N LEU A 90 -1.01 -5.82 -8.27
CA LEU A 90 -2.34 -5.52 -7.75
C LEU A 90 -3.14 -6.80 -7.47
N ALA A 91 -3.79 -6.85 -6.31
CA ALA A 91 -4.55 -8.02 -5.88
C ALA A 91 -5.63 -8.38 -6.90
N GLY A 92 -5.64 -9.62 -7.38
CA GLY A 92 -6.60 -10.12 -8.37
C GLY A 92 -6.48 -9.52 -9.79
N ALA A 93 -5.50 -8.66 -10.07
CA ALA A 93 -5.30 -8.16 -11.43
C ALA A 93 -4.98 -9.31 -12.38
N GLY A 94 -5.69 -9.40 -13.51
CA GLY A 94 -5.48 -10.44 -14.52
C GLY A 94 -5.75 -11.88 -14.03
N GLN A 95 -6.42 -12.05 -12.88
CA GLN A 95 -6.72 -13.36 -12.31
C GLN A 95 -8.22 -13.48 -12.03
N GLU A 96 -8.79 -14.64 -12.35
CA GLU A 96 -10.01 -15.07 -11.68
C GLU A 96 -9.66 -15.22 -10.20
N GLY A 97 -10.41 -14.56 -9.31
CA GLY A 97 -10.08 -14.47 -7.88
C GLY A 97 -9.79 -15.83 -7.20
N PRO A 98 -9.35 -15.85 -5.94
CA PRO A 98 -8.85 -17.07 -5.31
C PRO A 98 -9.88 -18.22 -5.37
N SER A 99 -9.44 -19.36 -5.90
CA SER A 99 -10.26 -20.55 -6.08
C SER A 99 -10.88 -21.04 -4.77
N ARG A 100 -11.98 -21.80 -4.84
CA ARG A 100 -12.63 -22.40 -3.65
C ARG A 100 -11.63 -23.20 -2.80
N ARG A 101 -10.75 -23.97 -3.45
CA ARG A 101 -9.67 -24.72 -2.77
C ARG A 101 -8.71 -23.80 -2.02
N THR A 102 -8.30 -22.69 -2.62
CA THR A 102 -7.41 -21.71 -1.99
C THR A 102 -8.06 -21.05 -0.78
N ARG A 103 -9.33 -20.63 -0.91
CA ARG A 103 -10.11 -20.07 0.20
C ARG A 103 -10.24 -21.08 1.34
N GLN A 104 -10.56 -22.34 1.04
CA GLN A 104 -10.67 -23.39 2.06
C GLN A 104 -9.33 -23.64 2.76
N LYS A 105 -8.23 -23.67 2.02
CA LYS A 105 -6.88 -23.80 2.59
C LYS A 105 -6.60 -22.69 3.60
N ARG A 106 -6.86 -21.42 3.26
CA ARG A 106 -6.63 -20.29 4.17
C ARG A 106 -7.51 -20.35 5.42
N LYS A 107 -8.78 -20.77 5.27
CA LYS A 107 -9.67 -21.00 6.41
C LYS A 107 -9.14 -22.10 7.34
N ASN A 108 -8.64 -23.20 6.78
CA ASN A 108 -8.07 -24.30 7.57
C ASN A 108 -6.78 -23.89 8.28
N GLU A 109 -5.90 -23.16 7.61
CA GLU A 109 -4.67 -22.62 8.24
C GLU A 109 -4.99 -21.63 9.36
N LEU A 110 -5.96 -20.73 9.16
CA LEU A 110 -6.44 -19.84 10.22
C LEU A 110 -6.99 -20.64 11.40
N LYS A 111 -7.84 -21.64 11.14
CA LYS A 111 -8.37 -22.50 12.20
C LYS A 111 -7.24 -23.18 12.98
N HIS A 112 -6.30 -23.82 12.29
CA HIS A 112 -5.15 -24.48 12.93
C HIS A 112 -4.29 -23.50 13.74
N PHE A 113 -4.08 -22.28 13.23
CA PHE A 113 -3.39 -21.22 13.97
C PHE A 113 -4.12 -20.86 15.27
N LEU A 114 -5.44 -20.69 15.23
CA LEU A 114 -6.26 -20.37 16.40
C LEU A 114 -6.32 -21.53 17.40
N ASP A 115 -6.50 -22.77 16.91
CA ASP A 115 -6.55 -23.99 17.74
C ASP A 115 -5.22 -24.21 18.49
N ALA A 116 -4.10 -23.72 17.94
CA ALA A 116 -2.78 -23.74 18.58
C ALA A 116 -2.54 -22.60 19.58
N GLY A 117 -3.57 -21.83 19.94
CA GLY A 117 -3.46 -20.68 20.85
C GLY A 117 -3.06 -19.38 20.15
N GLY A 118 -3.15 -19.33 18.81
CA GLY A 118 -3.00 -18.10 18.06
C GLY A 118 -4.17 -17.14 18.28
N ARG A 119 -3.89 -15.83 18.21
CA ARG A 119 -4.90 -14.77 18.32
C ARG A 119 -4.74 -13.75 17.21
N VAL A 120 -5.86 -13.22 16.73
CA VAL A 120 -5.92 -12.16 15.72
C VAL A 120 -6.56 -10.95 16.35
N THR A 121 -5.94 -9.78 16.21
CA THR A 121 -6.49 -8.49 16.65
C THR A 121 -6.48 -7.50 15.51
N GLY A 122 -7.50 -6.66 15.41
CA GLY A 122 -7.50 -5.51 14.50
C GLY A 122 -6.48 -4.46 14.94
N ILE A 123 -5.98 -3.66 14.01
CA ILE A 123 -5.09 -2.54 14.35
C ILE A 123 -5.70 -1.53 15.33
N ASP A 124 -7.03 -1.37 15.33
CA ASP A 124 -7.76 -0.41 16.18
C ASP A 124 -7.74 -0.81 17.66
N GLU A 125 -7.32 -2.04 17.97
CA GLU A 125 -7.10 -2.53 19.34
C GLU A 125 -5.72 -2.13 19.90
N HIS A 126 -4.88 -1.46 19.11
CA HIS A 126 -3.51 -1.10 19.48
C HIS A 126 -3.29 0.40 19.39
N THR A 127 -2.44 0.93 20.26
CA THR A 127 -1.97 2.31 20.13
C THR A 127 -0.95 2.44 18.99
N PRO A 128 -0.77 3.63 18.40
CA PRO A 128 0.26 3.86 17.38
C PRO A 128 1.66 3.45 17.86
N SER A 129 1.99 3.75 19.12
CA SER A 129 3.27 3.35 19.74
C SER A 129 3.41 1.82 19.81
N ALA A 130 2.36 1.11 20.24
CA ALA A 130 2.41 -0.36 20.33
C ALA A 130 2.57 -1.03 18.96
N LEU A 131 1.96 -0.45 17.92
CA LEU A 131 2.13 -0.90 16.53
C LEU A 131 3.56 -0.64 16.03
N ALA A 132 4.15 0.51 16.35
CA ALA A 132 5.55 0.81 16.02
C ALA A 132 6.51 -0.19 16.70
N ASP A 133 6.33 -0.45 18.00
CA ASP A 133 7.12 -1.42 18.75
C ASP A 133 6.99 -2.83 18.18
N THR A 134 5.76 -3.24 17.84
CA THR A 134 5.47 -4.52 17.19
C THR A 134 6.20 -4.64 15.84
N TYR A 135 6.11 -3.60 15.01
CA TYR A 135 6.78 -3.57 13.71
C TYR A 135 8.30 -3.69 13.84
N LEU A 136 8.90 -2.91 14.74
CA LEU A 136 10.33 -2.91 15.00
C LEU A 136 10.83 -4.27 15.53
N ALA A 137 10.11 -4.84 16.50
CA ALA A 137 10.45 -6.13 17.06
C ALA A 137 10.41 -7.24 16.00
N LEU A 138 9.36 -7.29 15.18
CA LEU A 138 9.23 -8.28 14.11
C LEU A 138 10.26 -8.07 12.99
N PHE A 139 10.60 -6.83 12.65
CA PHE A 139 11.67 -6.54 11.70
C PHE A 139 13.01 -7.09 12.22
N GLN A 140 13.34 -6.80 13.48
CA GLN A 140 14.60 -7.24 14.08
C GLN A 140 14.70 -8.76 14.14
N ARG A 141 13.62 -9.46 14.52
CA ARG A 141 13.60 -10.93 14.52
C ARG A 141 13.76 -11.52 13.12
N ARG A 142 13.14 -10.90 12.11
CA ARG A 142 13.22 -11.37 10.72
C ARG A 142 14.62 -11.19 10.10
N TRP A 143 15.27 -10.08 10.40
CA TRP A 143 16.51 -9.67 9.72
C TRP A 143 17.76 -9.76 10.59
N ALA A 144 17.62 -10.15 11.86
CA ALA A 144 18.70 -10.19 12.85
C ALA A 144 19.49 -8.86 12.98
N ARG A 145 18.81 -7.72 12.72
CA ARG A 145 19.38 -6.37 12.82
C ARG A 145 18.29 -5.33 13.10
N PRO A 146 18.60 -4.21 13.78
CA PRO A 146 17.62 -3.16 14.01
C PRO A 146 17.14 -2.54 12.70
N HIS A 147 15.93 -1.98 12.71
CA HIS A 147 15.44 -1.18 11.59
C HIS A 147 16.30 0.09 11.45
N PRO A 148 16.81 0.42 10.24
CA PRO A 148 17.69 1.59 10.04
C PRO A 148 17.09 2.91 10.52
N HIS A 149 15.75 3.01 10.51
CA HIS A 149 15.01 4.21 10.89
C HIS A 149 14.18 4.02 12.17
N ALA A 150 14.64 3.16 13.09
CA ALA A 150 13.87 2.81 14.29
C ALA A 150 13.42 4.04 15.11
N ALA A 151 14.30 5.04 15.25
CA ALA A 151 14.01 6.27 15.99
C ALA A 151 12.86 7.10 15.39
N SER A 152 12.58 6.96 14.09
CA SER A 152 11.51 7.71 13.41
C SER A 152 10.18 6.96 13.37
N MET A 153 10.14 5.67 13.73
CA MET A 153 8.92 4.86 13.63
C MET A 153 7.78 5.32 14.54
N PRO A 154 7.98 5.69 15.83
CA PRO A 154 6.88 6.12 16.67
C PRO A 154 6.12 7.32 16.09
N ALA A 155 6.86 8.35 15.67
CA ALA A 155 6.27 9.53 15.03
C ALA A 155 5.59 9.20 13.69
N LEU A 156 6.14 8.25 12.92
CA LEU A 156 5.53 7.80 11.67
C LEU A 156 4.19 7.11 11.92
N PHE A 157 4.14 6.16 12.86
CA PHE A 157 2.92 5.43 13.18
C PHE A 157 1.85 6.35 13.77
N GLU A 158 2.24 7.32 14.60
CA GLU A 158 1.34 8.36 15.11
C GLU A 158 0.72 9.15 13.95
N ALA A 159 1.55 9.67 13.06
CA ALA A 159 1.10 10.49 11.92
C ALA A 159 0.23 9.72 10.93
N LEU A 160 0.47 8.41 10.76
CA LEU A 160 -0.22 7.57 9.79
C LEU A 160 -1.36 6.75 10.39
N HIS A 161 -1.57 6.77 11.70
CA HIS A 161 -2.58 5.96 12.38
C HIS A 161 -3.97 6.02 11.72
N PRO A 162 -4.50 7.19 11.29
CA PRO A 162 -5.80 7.25 10.61
C PRO A 162 -5.88 6.42 9.30
N PHE A 163 -4.73 6.20 8.66
CA PHE A 163 -4.60 5.47 7.41
C PHE A 163 -4.19 4.01 7.61
N LEU A 164 -3.74 3.60 8.79
CA LEU A 164 -3.36 2.20 9.03
C LEU A 164 -4.57 1.29 8.83
N ARG A 165 -4.37 0.09 8.30
CA ARG A 165 -5.40 -0.97 8.24
C ARG A 165 -4.82 -2.35 8.51
N GLY A 166 -5.69 -3.30 8.80
CA GLY A 166 -5.35 -4.71 8.90
C GLY A 166 -5.35 -5.25 10.33
N HIS A 167 -4.52 -6.27 10.54
CA HIS A 167 -4.47 -7.05 11.76
C HIS A 167 -3.04 -7.28 12.25
N VAL A 168 -2.94 -7.62 13.54
CA VAL A 168 -1.75 -8.21 14.16
C VAL A 168 -2.08 -9.66 14.54
N LEU A 169 -1.19 -10.59 14.20
CA LEU A 169 -1.28 -11.98 14.65
C LEU A 169 -0.37 -12.19 15.86
N HIS A 170 -0.89 -12.89 16.86
CA HIS A 170 -0.20 -13.22 18.09
C HIS A 170 -0.11 -14.74 18.26
N MET A 171 1.01 -15.23 18.78
CA MET A 171 1.19 -16.62 19.20
C MET A 171 1.78 -16.61 20.61
N ASN A 172 1.17 -17.34 21.54
CA ASN A 172 1.54 -17.32 22.97
C ASN A 172 1.61 -15.88 23.52
N GLU A 173 0.58 -15.07 23.25
CA GLU A 173 0.47 -13.65 23.61
C GLU A 173 1.55 -12.70 23.03
N ARG A 174 2.39 -13.18 22.13
CA ARG A 174 3.43 -12.37 21.48
C ARG A 174 3.10 -12.10 20.02
N PRO A 175 3.24 -10.85 19.53
CA PRO A 175 3.11 -10.57 18.11
C PRO A 175 4.07 -11.44 17.29
N CYS A 176 3.54 -12.10 16.25
CA CYS A 176 4.28 -12.99 15.37
C CYS A 176 4.15 -12.60 13.88
N ALA A 177 3.13 -11.83 13.49
CA ALA A 177 3.05 -11.23 12.16
C ALA A 177 2.29 -9.91 12.15
N PHE A 178 2.79 -8.96 11.36
CA PHE A 178 2.19 -7.65 11.13
C PHE A 178 2.53 -7.13 9.73
N GLN A 179 1.60 -6.41 9.11
CA GLN A 179 1.77 -5.76 7.81
C GLN A 179 1.51 -4.26 7.97
N LEU A 180 2.47 -3.43 7.56
CA LEU A 180 2.26 -2.00 7.42
C LEU A 180 1.44 -1.77 6.16
N LEU A 181 0.12 -1.63 6.34
CA LEU A 181 -0.84 -1.31 5.29
C LEU A 181 -1.36 0.11 5.51
N LEU A 182 -1.34 0.91 4.45
CA LEU A 182 -1.95 2.24 4.44
C LEU A 182 -3.15 2.21 3.50
N ALA A 183 -4.30 2.69 3.96
CA ALA A 183 -5.50 2.75 3.16
C ALA A 183 -6.08 4.17 3.13
N CYS A 184 -6.58 4.54 1.96
CA CYS A 184 -7.30 5.79 1.75
C CYS A 184 -8.42 5.56 0.73
N ALA A 185 -9.60 6.10 1.02
CA ALA A 185 -10.72 6.07 0.10
C ALA A 185 -10.77 7.38 -0.70
N SER A 186 -11.00 7.26 -2.01
CA SER A 186 -11.44 8.35 -2.87
C SER A 186 -12.91 8.17 -3.24
N GLY A 187 -13.47 9.09 -4.01
CA GLY A 187 -14.81 8.93 -4.58
C GLY A 187 -14.94 7.81 -5.63
N ARG A 188 -13.86 7.08 -5.96
CA ARG A 188 -13.88 6.02 -6.98
C ARG A 188 -13.31 4.69 -6.54
N HIS A 189 -12.43 4.68 -5.55
CA HIS A 189 -11.73 3.48 -5.12
C HIS A 189 -11.27 3.57 -3.67
N LEU A 190 -11.15 2.41 -3.04
CA LEU A 190 -10.36 2.21 -1.83
C LEU A 190 -8.95 1.79 -2.27
N SER A 191 -7.96 2.65 -2.06
CA SER A 191 -6.55 2.30 -2.25
C SER A 191 -6.01 1.71 -0.95
N VAL A 192 -5.32 0.58 -1.05
CA VAL A 192 -4.58 -0.05 0.05
C VAL A 192 -3.17 -0.35 -0.44
N GLU A 193 -2.18 0.27 0.18
CA GLU A 193 -0.76 0.07 -0.12
C GLU A 193 -0.12 -0.83 0.94
N PHE A 194 0.32 -2.02 0.51
CA PHE A 194 1.14 -2.90 1.33
C PHE A 194 2.61 -2.48 1.23
N VAL A 195 3.03 -1.69 2.21
CA VAL A 195 4.38 -1.12 2.29
C VAL A 195 5.41 -2.17 2.68
N ASN A 196 5.24 -2.81 3.84
CA ASN A 196 6.21 -3.77 4.37
C ASN A 196 5.58 -4.73 5.41
N SER A 197 6.26 -5.84 5.73
CA SER A 197 5.78 -6.84 6.69
C SER A 197 6.87 -7.31 7.64
N GLY A 198 6.48 -7.52 8.90
CA GLY A 198 7.23 -8.27 9.88
C GLY A 198 6.58 -9.63 10.08
N VAL A 199 7.34 -10.72 9.93
CA VAL A 199 6.89 -12.07 10.30
C VAL A 199 8.02 -12.71 11.06
N ASP A 200 7.74 -13.10 12.30
CA ASP A 200 8.65 -13.86 13.14
C ASP A 200 8.96 -15.20 12.46
N PRO A 201 10.23 -15.62 12.36
CA PRO A 201 10.58 -16.95 11.86
C PRO A 201 9.78 -18.09 12.50
N ILE A 202 9.48 -18.01 13.81
CA ILE A 202 8.65 -19.00 14.52
C ILE A 202 7.20 -19.00 13.99
N GLY A 203 6.70 -17.85 13.53
CA GLY A 203 5.39 -17.73 12.89
C GLY A 203 5.29 -18.38 11.51
N ARG A 204 6.41 -18.80 10.90
CA ARG A 204 6.40 -19.48 9.59
C ARG A 204 5.76 -20.86 9.66
N ASP A 205 5.98 -21.58 10.76
CA ASP A 205 5.43 -22.93 10.96
C ASP A 205 3.89 -22.92 10.96
N TRP A 206 3.30 -21.77 11.27
CA TRP A 206 1.86 -21.55 11.29
C TRP A 206 1.31 -20.82 10.08
N SER A 207 2.12 -20.60 9.04
CA SER A 207 1.72 -19.81 7.86
C SER A 207 1.22 -18.39 8.19
N ALA A 208 1.67 -17.79 9.30
CA ALA A 208 1.14 -16.53 9.83
C ALA A 208 1.15 -15.39 8.78
N GLY A 209 2.19 -15.31 7.96
CA GLY A 209 2.25 -14.31 6.88
C GLY A 209 1.18 -14.49 5.80
N SER A 210 0.84 -15.74 5.43
CA SER A 210 -0.22 -16.01 4.44
C SER A 210 -1.61 -15.81 5.03
N ILE A 211 -1.81 -16.20 6.29
CA ILE A 211 -3.05 -15.98 7.03
C ILE A 211 -3.31 -14.48 7.14
N LEU A 212 -2.32 -13.70 7.58
CA LEU A 212 -2.42 -12.25 7.72
C LEU A 212 -2.72 -11.55 6.39
N THR A 213 -2.01 -11.94 5.31
CA THR A 213 -2.29 -11.41 3.97
C THR A 213 -3.73 -11.69 3.55
N TRP A 214 -4.23 -12.91 3.78
CA TRP A 214 -5.60 -13.29 3.45
C TRP A 214 -6.63 -12.48 4.24
N LEU A 215 -6.46 -12.38 5.56
CA LEU A 215 -7.35 -11.62 6.45
C LEU A 215 -7.42 -10.14 6.05
N ASN A 216 -6.27 -9.51 5.82
CA ASN A 216 -6.20 -8.11 5.43
C ASN A 216 -6.83 -7.86 4.05
N LEU A 217 -6.64 -8.78 3.10
CA LEU A 217 -7.25 -8.65 1.77
C LEU A 217 -8.78 -8.84 1.82
N GLU A 218 -9.29 -9.79 2.61
CA GLU A 218 -10.74 -9.97 2.77
C GLU A 218 -11.37 -8.78 3.51
N GLN A 219 -10.72 -8.24 4.54
CA GLN A 219 -11.19 -7.03 5.22
C GLN A 219 -11.26 -5.84 4.25
N ALA A 220 -10.21 -5.62 3.44
CA ALA A 220 -10.20 -4.56 2.44
C ALA A 220 -11.29 -4.75 1.36
N ARG A 221 -11.59 -5.99 0.98
CA ARG A 221 -12.69 -6.31 0.05
C ARG A 221 -14.05 -5.96 0.66
N GLN A 222 -14.28 -6.36 1.90
CA GLN A 222 -15.53 -6.05 2.61
C GLN A 222 -15.69 -4.54 2.80
N GLU A 223 -14.62 -3.82 3.14
CA GLU A 223 -14.63 -2.36 3.27
C GLU A 223 -14.96 -1.68 1.93
N ALA A 224 -14.32 -2.11 0.84
CA ALA A 224 -14.58 -1.58 -0.50
C ALA A 224 -16.02 -1.85 -0.95
N GLU A 225 -16.53 -3.06 -0.73
CA GLU A 225 -17.91 -3.45 -1.03
C GLU A 225 -18.93 -2.62 -0.23
N ALA A 226 -18.73 -2.49 1.08
CA ALA A 226 -19.59 -1.69 1.93
C ALA A 226 -19.63 -0.20 1.52
N LYS A 227 -18.52 0.32 0.99
CA LYS A 227 -18.41 1.69 0.47
C LYS A 227 -18.81 1.83 -1.01
N GLN A 228 -19.14 0.72 -1.68
CA GLN A 228 -19.39 0.68 -3.13
C GLN A 228 -18.23 1.26 -3.97
N LEU A 229 -17.00 1.03 -3.52
CA LEU A 229 -15.77 1.48 -4.17
C LEU A 229 -15.04 0.31 -4.83
N ALA A 230 -14.35 0.57 -5.94
CA ALA A 230 -13.40 -0.41 -6.48
C ALA A 230 -12.22 -0.57 -5.51
N LEU A 231 -11.82 -1.81 -5.20
CA LEU A 231 -10.63 -2.06 -4.40
C LEU A 231 -9.36 -1.99 -5.27
N ARG A 232 -8.37 -1.21 -4.83
CA ARG A 232 -7.00 -1.20 -5.35
C ARG A 232 -6.02 -1.59 -4.25
N TYR A 233 -5.81 -2.89 -4.08
CA TYR A 233 -4.86 -3.41 -3.10
C TYR A 233 -3.53 -3.69 -3.79
N SER A 234 -2.53 -2.86 -3.51
CA SER A 234 -1.18 -2.93 -4.07
C SER A 234 -0.25 -3.71 -3.13
N PHE A 235 0.45 -4.71 -3.68
CA PHE A 235 1.57 -5.38 -3.05
C PHE A 235 2.92 -4.68 -3.34
N GLY A 236 2.91 -3.49 -3.95
CA GLY A 236 4.11 -2.80 -4.42
C GLY A 236 4.72 -3.49 -5.65
N ARG A 237 6.04 -3.34 -5.85
CA ARG A 237 6.75 -3.92 -7.01
C ARG A 237 6.67 -5.44 -7.08
N ASN A 238 6.72 -5.99 -8.29
CA ASN A 238 6.99 -7.41 -8.48
C ASN A 238 8.46 -7.73 -8.14
N SER A 239 8.73 -8.00 -6.88
CA SER A 239 10.08 -8.24 -6.35
C SER A 239 10.21 -9.59 -5.64
N ALA A 240 9.12 -10.35 -5.51
CA ALA A 240 9.10 -11.59 -4.75
C ALA A 240 8.07 -12.56 -5.32
N ALA A 241 8.50 -13.81 -5.55
CA ALA A 241 7.67 -14.85 -6.18
C ALA A 241 6.33 -15.11 -5.46
N TYR A 242 6.27 -14.91 -4.13
CA TYR A 242 5.03 -15.15 -3.38
C TYR A 242 3.88 -14.22 -3.80
N LYS A 243 4.16 -13.03 -4.34
CA LYS A 243 3.14 -12.05 -4.76
C LYS A 243 2.27 -12.59 -5.90
N ALA A 244 2.82 -13.45 -6.76
CA ALA A 244 2.08 -14.09 -7.84
C ALA A 244 0.87 -14.90 -7.35
N ASN A 245 0.89 -15.39 -6.09
CA ASN A 245 -0.23 -16.10 -5.48
C ASN A 245 -1.44 -15.21 -5.15
N TRP A 246 -1.26 -13.88 -5.16
CA TRP A 246 -2.26 -12.91 -4.68
C TRP A 246 -2.61 -11.86 -5.72
N SER A 247 -1.73 -11.64 -6.70
CA SER A 247 -1.74 -10.45 -7.53
C SER A 247 -1.22 -10.72 -8.93
N GLY A 248 -1.65 -9.88 -9.87
CA GLY A 248 -1.05 -9.75 -11.19
C GLY A 248 -0.37 -8.40 -11.37
N GLU A 249 0.46 -8.31 -12.41
CA GLU A 249 1.18 -7.09 -12.72
C GLU A 249 0.33 -6.09 -13.49
N VAL A 250 0.41 -4.83 -13.08
CA VAL A 250 -0.19 -3.67 -13.75
C VAL A 250 0.92 -2.64 -13.99
N PRO A 251 1.05 -2.09 -15.21
CA PRO A 251 2.10 -1.13 -15.50
C PRO A 251 1.88 0.18 -14.74
N LEU A 252 2.97 0.90 -14.50
CA LEU A 252 2.96 2.28 -14.02
C LEU A 252 3.29 3.24 -15.16
N LEU A 253 2.63 4.39 -15.16
CA LEU A 253 2.81 5.44 -16.15
C LEU A 253 3.76 6.52 -15.66
N ARG A 254 4.34 7.23 -16.62
CA ARG A 254 5.14 8.43 -16.36
C ARG A 254 4.59 9.63 -17.11
N THR A 255 4.81 10.82 -16.56
CA THR A 255 4.65 12.06 -17.31
C THR A 255 5.82 12.24 -18.29
N LEU A 256 5.50 12.78 -19.45
CA LEU A 256 6.48 13.34 -20.39
C LEU A 256 6.59 14.84 -20.10
N THR A 257 7.75 15.25 -19.61
CA THR A 257 8.07 16.66 -19.33
C THR A 257 9.07 17.13 -20.38
N TRP A 258 8.90 18.36 -20.84
CA TRP A 258 9.67 19.04 -21.88
C TRP A 258 10.07 20.41 -21.37
#